data_AF-A0A8T7KSM8-F1
#
_entry.id   AF-A0A8T7KSM8-F1
#
_cell.length_a   1.000
_cell.length_b   1.000
_cell.length_c   1.000
_cell.angle_alpha   90.00
_cell.angle_beta   90.00
_cell.angle_gamma   90.00
#
_symmetry.space_group_name_H-M   'P 1'
#
loop_
_entity.id
_entity.type
_entity.pdbx_description
1 polymer ?
#
loop_
_entity_poly.entity_id
_entity_poly.type
_entity_poly.pdbx_seq_one_letter_code
_entity_poly.pdbx_strand_id
1 'polypeptide(L)'
;MKRLLLLFVPFVMLISACAPQAAPTQESVLPTDDVQPPESTPTQLPVELTPAQIAAVSALADITGLSADKISLVSTEAVTWPDGCLGVQRPGMMCTQALVDGFKIVLEADGKEYEFHTDEDGSAIVLVVTGETSGLVEDAIVAQLAQNLDLDKGDISVVSSEDVEFSDACMGVAMPDIMCAQVITPGRIIVLEADGIQYEYHTSIDGSRVQPATPALIWKREGGIAGFCDSMIVFLSGEVYTSNCRGSDGKMGVLSALLTAEERDQFDAWIGEFGQAELDASDPEGVADRMVLTLTFFGLSDGKFAASDEEALFLWTQDLFRKLNS
;
A
#
# COMPACT_ATOMS: atom_id res chain seq x y z
N MET A 1 -36.73 -32.99 34.62
CA MET A 1 -36.12 -32.95 35.98
C MET A 1 -34.72 -32.38 35.78
N LYS A 2 -34.22 -31.30 36.35
CA LYS A 2 -34.61 -30.41 37.45
C LYS A 2 -33.96 -29.06 37.07
N ARG A 3 -34.76 -27.99 37.00
CA ARG A 3 -34.28 -26.61 36.82
C ARG A 3 -33.64 -26.18 38.13
N LEU A 4 -32.38 -25.74 38.13
CA LEU A 4 -31.79 -25.07 39.29
C LEU A 4 -31.64 -23.58 38.96
N LEU A 5 -32.66 -22.85 39.39
CA LEU A 5 -32.72 -21.39 39.46
C LEU A 5 -31.76 -20.97 40.59
N LEU A 6 -30.67 -20.26 40.28
CA LEU A 6 -29.86 -19.58 41.29
C LEU A 6 -30.09 -18.07 41.18
N LEU A 7 -30.70 -17.57 42.24
CA LEU A 7 -31.19 -16.21 42.44
C LEU A 7 -30.05 -15.18 42.45
N PHE A 8 -30.29 -14.14 41.65
CA PHE A 8 -29.67 -12.82 41.71
C PHE A 8 -29.88 -12.20 43.11
N VAL A 9 -28.79 -11.77 43.77
CA VAL A 9 -28.83 -10.87 44.93
C VAL A 9 -27.88 -9.70 44.63
N PRO A 10 -28.38 -8.46 44.42
CA PRO A 10 -27.53 -7.30 44.26
C PRO A 10 -27.12 -6.78 45.63
N PHE A 11 -25.81 -6.76 45.90
CA PHE A 11 -25.24 -6.13 47.09
C PHE A 11 -25.01 -4.63 46.78
N VAL A 12 -25.98 -3.81 47.19
CA VAL A 12 -25.89 -2.35 47.16
C VAL A 12 -25.06 -1.89 48.37
N MET A 13 -23.84 -1.43 48.12
CA MET A 13 -23.01 -0.75 49.12
C MET A 13 -23.13 0.76 48.92
N LEU A 14 -23.93 1.41 49.77
CA LEU A 14 -24.01 2.86 49.91
C LEU A 14 -22.86 3.32 50.79
N ILE A 15 -21.86 3.98 50.20
CA ILE A 15 -20.81 4.69 50.95
C ILE A 15 -21.15 6.18 50.89
N SER A 16 -21.72 6.66 51.99
CA SER A 16 -21.88 8.08 52.32
C SER A 16 -20.54 8.61 52.81
N ALA A 17 -19.94 9.56 52.10
CA ALA A 17 -18.83 10.37 52.60
C ALA A 17 -19.20 11.86 52.50
N CYS A 18 -19.24 12.50 53.66
CA CYS A 18 -19.54 13.91 53.84
C CYS A 18 -18.46 14.81 53.23
N ALA A 19 -18.92 15.83 52.50
CA ALA A 19 -18.12 16.96 52.06
C ALA A 19 -17.82 17.93 53.23
N PRO A 20 -16.60 18.46 53.35
CA PRO A 20 -16.35 19.70 54.07
C PRO A 20 -16.59 20.91 53.16
N GLN A 21 -17.50 21.77 53.61
CA GLN A 21 -17.82 23.07 53.01
C GLN A 21 -16.76 24.10 53.42
N ALA A 22 -16.00 24.62 52.46
CA ALA A 22 -15.14 25.79 52.64
C ALA A 22 -15.85 27.06 52.16
N ALA A 23 -15.77 28.11 52.98
CA ALA A 23 -16.40 29.41 52.82
C ALA A 23 -15.67 30.30 51.78
N PRO A 24 -16.28 31.42 51.33
CA PRO A 24 -15.89 32.12 50.12
C PRO A 24 -14.70 33.06 50.34
N THR A 25 -13.69 32.96 49.48
CA THR A 25 -12.60 33.93 49.38
C THR A 25 -12.89 34.88 48.21
N GLN A 26 -13.29 36.09 48.59
CA GLN A 26 -13.02 37.39 47.97
C GLN A 26 -12.51 37.43 46.51
N GLU A 27 -13.30 38.07 45.67
CA GLU A 27 -12.97 38.54 44.32
C GLU A 27 -11.61 39.26 44.28
N SER A 28 -10.71 38.73 43.45
CA SER A 28 -9.59 39.50 42.91
C SER A 28 -9.97 39.87 41.47
N VAL A 29 -10.19 41.16 41.25
CA VAL A 29 -10.40 41.74 39.93
C VAL A 29 -9.05 41.75 39.20
N LEU A 30 -8.91 40.96 38.13
CA LEU A 30 -7.86 41.13 37.13
C LEU A 30 -8.52 41.50 35.79
N PRO A 31 -7.89 42.36 34.96
CA PRO A 31 -8.49 42.86 33.73
C PRO A 31 -8.70 41.74 32.72
N THR A 32 -9.84 41.78 32.03
CA THR A 32 -10.11 40.99 30.83
C THR A 32 -9.31 41.58 29.68
N ASP A 33 -8.12 41.02 29.42
CA ASP A 33 -7.54 41.07 28.08
C ASP A 33 -8.20 39.94 27.27
N ASP A 34 -8.93 40.34 26.23
CA ASP A 34 -9.44 39.47 25.18
C ASP A 34 -8.26 38.74 24.51
N VAL A 35 -8.01 37.49 24.90
CA VAL A 35 -7.11 36.59 24.18
C VAL A 35 -7.90 35.93 23.05
N GLN A 36 -7.81 36.53 21.87
CA GLN A 36 -8.22 35.92 20.61
C GLN A 36 -7.34 34.68 20.34
N PRO A 37 -7.89 33.52 19.93
CA PRO A 37 -7.10 32.39 19.46
C PRO A 37 -6.21 32.83 18.28
N PRO A 38 -4.94 32.45 18.20
CA PRO A 38 -4.11 32.82 17.07
C PRO A 38 -4.65 32.15 15.80
N GLU A 39 -5.13 32.98 14.89
CA GLU A 39 -5.48 32.60 13.53
C GLU A 39 -4.16 32.33 12.78
N SER A 40 -3.94 31.06 12.43
CA SER A 40 -2.78 30.58 11.67
C SER A 40 -2.82 31.19 10.25
N THR A 41 -2.13 32.31 10.09
CA THR A 41 -1.87 32.91 8.78
C THR A 41 -0.73 32.15 8.12
N PRO A 42 -0.90 31.61 6.89
CA PRO A 42 0.17 30.93 6.18
C PRO A 42 1.25 31.97 5.86
N THR A 43 2.39 31.85 6.53
CA THR A 43 3.54 32.71 6.34
C THR A 43 4.26 32.24 5.08
N GLN A 44 4.32 33.09 4.05
CA GLN A 44 5.25 32.88 2.93
C GLN A 44 6.67 32.72 3.50
N LEU A 45 7.36 31.64 3.08
CA LEU A 45 8.64 31.18 3.64
C LEU A 45 9.60 32.32 4.02
N PRO A 46 9.97 32.48 5.30
CA PRO A 46 11.09 33.32 5.68
C PRO A 46 12.40 32.66 5.25
N VAL A 47 13.33 33.49 4.82
CA VAL A 47 14.69 33.18 4.42
C VAL A 47 15.48 32.59 5.61
N GLU A 48 16.13 31.45 5.37
CA GLU A 48 16.90 30.57 6.30
C GLU A 48 16.08 29.52 7.08
N LEU A 49 15.68 28.46 6.38
CA LEU A 49 15.23 27.22 7.00
C LEU A 49 16.37 26.55 7.79
N THR A 50 16.05 25.93 8.93
CA THR A 50 16.98 25.09 9.69
C THR A 50 17.30 23.79 8.92
N PRO A 51 18.39 23.08 9.25
CA PRO A 51 18.70 21.78 8.64
C PRO A 51 17.52 20.78 8.70
N ALA A 52 16.84 20.69 9.85
CA ALA A 52 15.66 19.84 10.01
C ALA A 52 14.48 20.26 9.11
N GLN A 53 14.24 21.57 8.96
CA GLN A 53 13.21 22.08 8.05
C GLN A 53 13.56 21.83 6.58
N ILE A 54 14.83 21.97 6.20
CA ILE A 54 15.31 21.63 4.85
C ILE A 54 15.10 20.13 4.57
N ALA A 55 15.44 19.28 5.54
CA ALA A 55 15.23 17.83 5.43
C ALA A 55 13.75 17.49 5.23
N ALA A 56 12.84 18.12 5.98
CA ALA A 56 11.40 17.92 5.84
C ALA A 56 10.85 18.40 4.49
N VAL A 57 11.24 19.60 4.03
CA VAL A 57 10.81 20.13 2.72
C VAL A 57 11.34 19.25 1.59
N SER A 58 12.59 18.80 1.67
CA SER A 58 13.17 17.88 0.68
C SER A 58 12.43 16.55 0.66
N ALA A 59 12.17 15.95 1.83
CA ALA A 59 11.44 14.70 1.93
C ALA A 59 10.03 14.82 1.34
N LEU A 60 9.30 15.90 1.63
CA LEU A 60 7.97 16.10 1.07
C LEU A 60 7.99 16.35 -0.45
N ALA A 61 8.98 17.08 -0.96
CA ALA A 61 9.17 17.28 -2.39
C ALA A 61 9.42 15.94 -3.12
N ASP A 62 10.25 15.07 -2.55
CA ASP A 62 10.53 13.74 -3.11
C ASP A 62 9.28 12.85 -3.11
N ILE A 63 8.46 12.91 -2.05
CA ILE A 63 7.24 12.12 -1.91
C ILE A 63 6.15 12.58 -2.89
N THR A 64 5.97 13.90 -3.03
CA THR A 64 4.84 14.47 -3.80
C THR A 64 5.20 14.81 -5.25
N GLY A 65 6.49 14.85 -5.58
CA GLY A 65 6.98 15.35 -6.86
C GLY A 65 6.81 16.87 -7.03
N LEU A 66 6.37 17.59 -6.01
CA LEU A 66 6.19 19.04 -6.04
C LEU A 66 7.54 19.75 -5.88
N SER A 67 7.68 20.91 -6.51
CA SER A 67 8.84 21.76 -6.30
C SER A 67 8.78 22.43 -4.92
N ALA A 68 9.94 22.66 -4.30
CA ALA A 68 10.02 23.19 -2.93
C ALA A 68 9.31 24.55 -2.73
N ASP A 69 9.12 25.34 -3.80
CA ASP A 69 8.36 26.60 -3.76
C ASP A 69 6.83 26.40 -3.62
N LYS A 70 6.33 25.18 -3.81
CA LYS A 70 4.93 24.77 -3.61
C LYS A 70 4.66 24.21 -2.22
N ILE A 71 5.69 24.08 -1.38
CA ILE A 71 5.60 23.54 -0.04
C ILE A 71 5.80 24.69 0.94
N SER A 72 4.82 24.94 1.81
CA SER A 72 4.92 25.95 2.87
C SER A 72 5.13 25.33 4.23
N LEU A 73 5.98 25.96 5.04
CA LEU A 73 6.14 25.61 6.46
C LEU A 73 4.97 26.17 7.26
N VAL A 74 4.19 25.29 7.90
CA VAL A 74 3.06 25.66 8.76
C VAL A 74 3.53 25.84 10.21
N SER A 75 4.27 24.87 10.74
CA SER A 75 4.79 24.96 12.11
C SER A 75 6.09 24.17 12.34
N THR A 76 6.83 24.53 13.38
CA THR A 76 7.98 23.80 13.89
C THR A 76 7.97 23.90 15.41
N GLU A 77 7.90 22.76 16.08
CA GLU A 77 7.88 22.64 17.53
C GLU A 77 9.05 21.77 17.99
N ALA A 78 9.83 22.24 18.97
CA ALA A 78 10.89 21.42 19.57
C ALA A 78 10.27 20.36 20.48
N VAL A 79 10.64 19.10 20.27
CA VAL A 79 10.09 17.94 20.99
C VAL A 79 11.23 17.02 21.40
N THR A 80 11.14 16.45 22.60
CA THR A 80 11.99 15.33 23.02
C THR A 80 11.20 14.02 22.82
N TRP A 81 11.62 13.23 21.84
CA TRP A 81 10.99 11.97 21.50
C TRP A 81 11.30 10.87 22.53
N PRO A 82 10.37 9.94 22.77
CA PRO A 82 10.53 8.90 23.77
C PRO A 82 11.53 7.81 23.37
N ASP A 83 11.86 7.71 22.08
CA ASP A 83 12.63 6.63 21.50
C ASP A 83 13.32 7.05 20.19
N GLY A 84 14.20 6.18 19.70
CA GLY A 84 14.90 6.37 18.42
C GLY A 84 14.03 6.28 17.17
N CYS A 85 12.72 6.01 17.29
CA CYS A 85 11.76 6.11 16.18
C CYS A 85 11.06 7.46 16.14
N LEU A 86 11.54 8.42 16.94
CA LEU A 86 11.01 9.77 16.99
C LEU A 86 9.51 9.76 17.38
N GLY A 87 9.11 8.82 18.24
CA GLY A 87 7.72 8.68 18.69
C GLY A 87 6.74 8.13 17.64
N VAL A 88 7.21 7.74 16.45
CA VAL A 88 6.39 7.10 15.41
C VAL A 88 6.61 5.59 15.44
N GLN A 89 5.75 4.88 16.14
CA GLN A 89 5.84 3.43 16.23
C GLN A 89 5.12 2.77 15.05
N ARG A 90 5.87 2.08 14.20
CA ARG A 90 5.36 1.25 13.12
C ARG A 90 5.39 -0.23 13.52
N PRO A 91 4.50 -1.08 13.00
CA PRO A 91 4.60 -2.53 13.20
C PRO A 91 6.00 -3.03 12.82
N GLY A 92 6.48 -4.09 13.47
CA GLY A 92 7.83 -4.66 13.30
C GLY A 92 9.04 -3.73 13.54
N MET A 93 8.86 -2.44 13.83
CA MET A 93 9.96 -1.50 14.05
C MET A 93 10.47 -1.55 15.49
N MET A 94 11.78 -1.78 15.64
CA MET A 94 12.45 -1.79 16.94
C MET A 94 13.11 -0.44 17.21
N CYS A 95 12.54 0.30 18.16
CA CYS A 95 13.03 1.62 18.55
C CYS A 95 14.00 1.51 19.72
N THR A 96 15.05 2.31 19.73
CA THR A 96 15.92 2.44 20.93
C THR A 96 15.15 3.16 22.03
N GLN A 97 15.39 2.86 23.30
CA GLN A 97 14.72 3.56 24.42
C GLN A 97 15.42 4.88 24.81
N ALA A 98 16.20 5.45 23.91
CA ALA A 98 16.91 6.70 24.15
C ALA A 98 16.01 7.88 23.81
N LEU A 99 15.98 8.88 24.69
CA LEU A 99 15.34 10.16 24.38
C LEU A 99 16.13 10.85 23.27
N VAL A 100 15.42 11.37 22.28
CA VAL A 100 16.00 12.08 21.14
C VAL A 100 15.39 13.47 21.07
N ASP A 101 16.21 14.51 21.22
CA ASP A 101 15.77 15.88 21.00
C ASP A 101 15.63 16.13 19.49
N GLY A 102 14.62 16.89 19.11
CA GLY A 102 14.35 17.18 17.70
C GLY A 102 13.11 18.04 17.49
N PHE A 103 12.48 17.88 16.33
CA PHE A 103 11.38 18.76 15.92
C PHE A 103 10.18 18.00 15.39
N LYS A 104 8.98 18.44 15.77
CA LYS A 104 7.74 18.19 15.06
C LYS A 104 7.53 19.34 14.06
N ILE A 105 7.51 19.01 12.77
CA ILE A 105 7.42 19.98 11.67
C ILE A 105 6.13 19.70 10.90
N VAL A 106 5.28 20.69 10.74
CA VAL A 106 4.09 20.59 9.89
C VAL A 106 4.32 21.42 8.63
N LEU A 107 4.15 20.79 7.47
CA LEU A 107 4.23 21.40 6.15
C LEU A 107 2.85 21.36 5.49
N GLU A 108 2.58 22.31 4.59
CA GLU A 108 1.39 22.30 3.75
C GLU A 108 1.81 22.23 2.29
N ALA A 109 1.16 21.36 1.51
CA ALA A 109 1.27 21.33 0.06
C ALA A 109 -0.08 20.91 -0.55
N ASP A 110 -0.49 21.62 -1.61
CA ASP A 110 -1.79 21.43 -2.29
C ASP A 110 -3.01 21.38 -1.33
N GLY A 111 -2.98 22.19 -0.28
CA GLY A 111 -4.06 22.29 0.71
C GLY A 111 -4.15 21.10 1.68
N LYS A 112 -3.12 20.25 1.74
CA LYS A 112 -2.98 19.16 2.71
C LYS A 112 -1.81 19.43 3.66
N GLU A 113 -1.98 19.10 4.94
CA GLU A 113 -0.92 19.19 5.93
C GLU A 113 -0.17 17.85 6.10
N TYR A 114 1.14 17.94 6.31
CA TYR A 114 2.07 16.81 6.47
C TYR A 114 2.91 17.02 7.72
N GLU A 115 2.85 16.06 8.65
CA GLU A 115 3.60 16.10 9.90
C GLU A 115 4.87 15.24 9.80
N PHE A 116 6.02 15.85 10.02
CA PHE A 116 7.32 15.19 10.09
C PHE A 116 7.89 15.27 11.50
N HIS A 117 8.48 14.17 11.96
CA HIS A 117 9.30 14.15 13.16
C HIS A 117 10.77 14.03 12.75
N THR A 118 11.64 14.87 13.31
CA THR A 118 13.08 14.83 13.05
C THR A 118 13.88 14.79 14.35
N ASP A 119 15.16 14.45 14.27
CA ASP A 119 16.16 14.84 15.28
C ASP A 119 16.60 16.32 15.08
N GLU A 120 17.45 16.85 15.96
CA GLU A 120 17.85 18.26 15.95
C GLU A 120 18.54 18.71 14.65
N ASP A 121 19.33 17.84 14.02
CA ASP A 121 20.10 18.17 12.81
C ASP A 121 19.42 17.75 11.51
N GLY A 122 18.30 17.02 11.58
CA GLY A 122 17.55 16.52 10.43
C GLY A 122 18.18 15.28 9.78
N SER A 123 19.14 14.63 10.43
CA SER A 123 19.75 13.39 9.93
C SER A 123 18.81 12.19 9.99
N ALA A 124 17.88 12.20 10.95
CA ALA A 124 16.76 11.27 11.02
C ALA A 124 15.45 12.04 10.82
N ILE A 125 14.61 11.56 9.90
CA ILE A 125 13.31 12.15 9.61
C ILE A 125 12.27 11.06 9.33
N VAL A 126 11.08 11.24 9.87
CA VAL A 126 9.95 10.32 9.73
C VAL A 126 8.69 11.12 9.41
N LEU A 127 8.04 10.83 8.29
CA LEU A 127 6.66 11.26 8.04
C LEU A 127 5.72 10.51 8.98
N VAL A 128 4.93 11.26 9.75
CA VAL A 128 3.82 10.73 10.55
C VAL A 128 2.67 10.49 9.60
N VAL A 129 2.40 9.21 9.33
CA VAL A 129 1.26 8.83 8.50
C VAL A 129 -0.01 8.86 9.34
N THR A 130 -0.67 10.02 9.36
CA THR A 130 -2.05 10.18 9.85
C THR A 130 -3.06 9.80 8.76
N GLY A 131 -4.34 9.67 9.10
CA GLY A 131 -5.39 9.34 8.12
C GLY A 131 -5.45 10.27 6.89
N GLU A 132 -4.96 11.51 6.99
CA GLU A 132 -4.93 12.48 5.88
C GLU A 132 -3.70 12.32 4.97
N THR A 133 -2.55 11.93 5.53
CA THR A 133 -1.29 11.70 4.79
C THR A 133 -1.15 10.27 4.28
N SER A 134 -1.92 9.32 4.85
CA SER A 134 -2.15 8.01 4.24
C SER A 134 -2.58 8.17 2.79
N GLY A 135 -3.43 9.16 2.51
CA GLY A 135 -3.90 9.46 1.16
C GLY A 135 -2.82 9.68 0.10
N LEU A 136 -1.54 9.94 0.42
CA LEU A 136 -0.48 10.08 -0.58
C LEU A 136 -0.08 8.76 -1.25
N VAL A 137 0.12 7.71 -0.47
CA VAL A 137 0.49 6.39 -1.01
C VAL A 137 -0.68 5.87 -1.84
N GLU A 138 -1.89 5.96 -1.29
CA GLU A 138 -3.14 5.65 -1.95
C GLU A 138 -3.30 6.45 -3.26
N ASP A 139 -3.05 7.76 -3.25
CA ASP A 139 -3.18 8.62 -4.44
C ASP A 139 -2.17 8.26 -5.54
N ALA A 140 -0.95 7.83 -5.16
CA ALA A 140 0.07 7.34 -6.08
C ALA A 140 -0.33 5.99 -6.70
N ILE A 141 -0.87 5.06 -5.90
CA ILE A 141 -1.34 3.76 -6.40
C ILE A 141 -2.58 3.95 -7.28
N VAL A 142 -3.49 4.85 -6.91
CA VAL A 142 -4.63 5.23 -7.74
C VAL A 142 -4.15 5.81 -9.08
N ALA A 143 -3.13 6.67 -9.10
CA ALA A 143 -2.54 7.17 -10.34
C ALA A 143 -1.87 6.06 -11.17
N GLN A 144 -1.22 5.10 -10.52
CA GLN A 144 -0.61 3.95 -11.19
C GLN A 144 -1.67 3.05 -11.84
N LEU A 145 -2.75 2.71 -11.12
CA LEU A 145 -3.86 1.91 -11.65
C LEU A 145 -4.54 2.61 -12.82
N ALA A 146 -4.80 3.91 -12.69
CA ALA A 146 -5.35 4.74 -13.77
C ALA A 146 -4.49 4.66 -15.04
N GLN A 147 -3.17 4.81 -14.90
CA GLN A 147 -2.25 4.71 -16.03
C GLN A 147 -2.20 3.29 -16.64
N ASN A 148 -2.21 2.25 -15.80
CA ASN A 148 -2.09 0.87 -16.28
C ASN A 148 -3.32 0.44 -17.09
N LEU A 149 -4.50 0.88 -16.67
CA LEU A 149 -5.78 0.49 -17.24
C LEU A 149 -6.38 1.54 -18.20
N ASP A 150 -5.68 2.66 -18.41
CA ASP A 150 -6.16 3.80 -19.22
C ASP A 150 -7.50 4.36 -18.71
N LEU A 151 -7.63 4.44 -17.38
CA LEU A 151 -8.81 4.94 -16.67
C LEU A 151 -8.62 6.39 -16.21
N ASP A 152 -9.72 7.10 -16.03
CA ASP A 152 -9.71 8.39 -15.34
C ASP A 152 -9.53 8.18 -13.83
N LYS A 153 -8.61 8.95 -13.23
CA LYS A 153 -8.29 8.85 -11.80
C LYS A 153 -9.53 9.02 -10.90
N GLY A 154 -10.50 9.83 -11.34
CA GLY A 154 -11.74 10.11 -10.62
C GLY A 154 -12.73 8.94 -10.58
N ASP A 155 -12.54 7.93 -11.43
CA ASP A 155 -13.37 6.73 -11.47
C ASP A 155 -12.84 5.61 -10.55
N ILE A 156 -11.71 5.86 -9.89
CA ILE A 156 -11.06 4.93 -8.97
C ILE A 156 -11.25 5.43 -7.54
N SER A 157 -11.72 4.54 -6.67
CA SER A 157 -11.91 4.83 -5.24
C SER A 157 -11.06 3.92 -4.37
N VAL A 158 -10.63 4.43 -3.21
CA VAL A 158 -9.99 3.61 -2.17
C VAL A 158 -11.10 3.00 -1.31
N VAL A 159 -11.22 1.68 -1.34
CA VAL A 159 -12.19 0.92 -0.53
C VAL A 159 -11.66 0.70 0.89
N SER A 160 -10.39 0.32 1.02
CA SER A 160 -9.72 0.13 2.31
C SER A 160 -8.22 0.36 2.21
N SER A 161 -7.61 0.68 3.35
CA SER A 161 -6.16 0.81 3.54
C SER A 161 -5.87 0.38 4.98
N GLU A 162 -5.31 -0.82 5.15
CA GLU A 162 -5.11 -1.45 6.46
C GLU A 162 -3.64 -1.78 6.70
N ASP A 163 -3.11 -1.38 7.86
CA ASP A 163 -1.76 -1.77 8.31
C ASP A 163 -1.75 -3.26 8.70
N VAL A 164 -0.76 -4.00 8.20
CA VAL A 164 -0.57 -5.43 8.46
C VAL A 164 0.90 -5.81 8.60
N GLU A 165 1.15 -6.97 9.19
CA GLU A 165 2.46 -7.61 9.25
C GLU A 165 2.47 -8.85 8.36
N PHE A 166 3.14 -8.76 7.21
CA PHE A 166 3.31 -9.88 6.28
C PHE A 166 4.32 -10.88 6.82
N SER A 167 4.13 -12.17 6.53
CA SER A 167 5.03 -13.24 7.02
C SER A 167 6.35 -13.36 6.27
N ASP A 168 6.50 -12.66 5.15
CA ASP A 168 7.66 -12.74 4.27
C ASP A 168 8.00 -11.39 3.60
N ALA A 169 9.18 -11.32 2.98
CA ALA A 169 9.69 -10.12 2.31
C ALA A 169 8.98 -9.79 0.98
N CYS A 170 8.18 -10.70 0.44
CA CYS A 170 7.32 -10.46 -0.73
C CYS A 170 5.97 -9.88 -0.34
N MET A 171 5.80 -9.53 0.93
CA MET A 171 4.58 -8.92 1.45
C MET A 171 3.38 -9.84 1.21
N GLY A 172 3.57 -11.16 1.33
CA GLY A 172 2.49 -12.13 1.15
C GLY A 172 2.02 -12.36 -0.29
N VAL A 173 2.64 -11.70 -1.28
CA VAL A 173 2.32 -11.93 -2.71
C VAL A 173 3.17 -13.08 -3.24
N ALA A 174 2.51 -14.19 -3.58
CA ALA A 174 3.16 -15.36 -4.14
C ALA A 174 3.43 -15.18 -5.64
N MET A 175 4.71 -14.98 -6.00
CA MET A 175 5.14 -14.92 -7.40
C MET A 175 5.81 -16.23 -7.83
N PRO A 176 5.54 -16.73 -9.05
CA PRO A 176 6.16 -17.96 -9.56
C PRO A 176 7.69 -17.90 -9.54
N ASP A 177 8.33 -18.99 -9.14
CA ASP A 177 9.80 -19.13 -9.09
C ASP A 177 10.55 -18.10 -8.22
N ILE A 178 9.82 -17.32 -7.40
CA ILE A 178 10.41 -16.36 -6.46
C ILE A 178 10.41 -16.95 -5.05
N MET A 179 11.59 -17.01 -4.45
CA MET A 179 11.76 -17.44 -3.06
C MET A 179 11.83 -16.22 -2.15
N CYS A 180 10.79 -16.02 -1.35
CA CYS A 180 10.68 -14.90 -0.43
C CYS A 180 11.38 -15.21 0.89
N ALA A 181 12.22 -14.28 1.35
CA ALA A 181 12.82 -14.37 2.68
C ALA A 181 11.72 -14.41 3.75
N GLN A 182 11.81 -15.36 4.67
CA GLN A 182 10.83 -15.58 5.73
C GLN A 182 11.08 -14.62 6.90
N VAL A 183 10.67 -13.36 6.70
CA VAL A 183 10.83 -12.28 7.67
C VAL A 183 9.51 -11.52 7.79
N ILE A 184 9.15 -11.15 9.01
CA ILE A 184 7.98 -10.33 9.25
C ILE A 184 8.22 -8.96 8.62
N THR A 185 7.36 -8.58 7.66
CA THR A 185 7.48 -7.35 6.88
C THR A 185 6.25 -6.48 7.14
N PRO A 186 6.40 -5.39 7.90
CA PRO A 186 5.37 -4.39 8.12
C PRO A 186 4.95 -3.70 6.82
N GLY A 187 3.65 -3.52 6.63
CA GLY A 187 3.13 -2.96 5.40
C GLY A 187 1.64 -2.65 5.45
N ARG A 188 1.05 -2.45 4.28
CA ARG A 188 -0.38 -2.19 4.11
C ARG A 188 -1.00 -3.09 3.06
N ILE A 189 -2.28 -3.41 3.25
CA ILE A 189 -3.17 -3.91 2.20
C ILE A 189 -4.09 -2.76 1.82
N ILE A 190 -3.97 -2.30 0.57
CA ILE A 190 -4.78 -1.24 -0.01
C ILE A 190 -5.67 -1.86 -1.07
N VAL A 191 -6.98 -1.69 -0.93
CA VAL A 191 -7.97 -2.15 -1.90
C VAL A 191 -8.54 -0.95 -2.62
N LEU A 192 -8.34 -0.90 -3.94
CA LEU A 192 -8.96 0.06 -4.83
C LEU A 192 -10.16 -0.57 -5.53
N GLU A 193 -11.13 0.25 -5.96
CA GLU A 193 -12.26 -0.18 -6.78
C GLU A 193 -12.44 0.76 -7.97
N ALA A 194 -12.60 0.17 -9.15
CA ALA A 194 -12.98 0.84 -10.39
C ALA A 194 -13.94 -0.06 -11.17
N ASP A 195 -15.03 0.49 -11.72
CA ASP A 195 -16.06 -0.25 -12.47
C ASP A 195 -16.61 -1.51 -11.75
N GLY A 196 -16.64 -1.48 -10.42
CA GLY A 196 -17.09 -2.62 -9.58
C GLY A 196 -16.08 -3.77 -9.47
N ILE A 197 -14.86 -3.59 -9.97
CA ILE A 197 -13.74 -4.52 -9.83
C ILE A 197 -12.81 -4.01 -8.74
N GLN A 198 -12.39 -4.91 -7.84
CA GLN A 198 -11.46 -4.60 -6.76
C GLN A 198 -10.04 -5.02 -7.11
N TYR A 199 -9.09 -4.12 -6.82
CA TYR A 199 -7.66 -4.28 -7.07
C TYR A 199 -6.91 -4.15 -5.75
N GLU A 200 -6.25 -5.23 -5.35
CA GLU A 200 -5.50 -5.29 -4.10
C GLU A 200 -4.02 -4.99 -4.36
N TYR A 201 -3.45 -4.12 -3.53
CA TYR A 201 -2.04 -3.77 -3.52
C TYR A 201 -1.46 -3.96 -2.11
N HIS A 202 -0.30 -4.58 -2.05
CA HIS A 202 0.49 -4.70 -0.83
C HIS A 202 1.66 -3.75 -0.87
N THR A 203 1.83 -2.94 0.16
CA THR A 203 2.93 -1.97 0.24
C THR A 203 3.81 -2.20 1.45
N SER A 204 5.06 -1.75 1.38
CA SER A 204 5.83 -1.51 2.60
C SER A 204 5.18 -0.37 3.39
N ILE A 205 5.41 -0.34 4.70
CA ILE A 205 4.77 0.65 5.60
C ILE A 205 5.16 2.10 5.27
N ASP A 206 6.29 2.30 4.59
CA ASP A 206 6.76 3.61 4.11
C ASP A 206 6.35 3.92 2.66
N GLY A 207 5.60 3.04 2.00
CA GLY A 207 5.16 3.18 0.61
C GLY A 207 6.28 3.03 -0.43
N SER A 208 7.53 2.76 -0.03
CA SER A 208 8.67 2.65 -0.95
C SER A 208 8.61 1.44 -1.87
N ARG A 209 7.84 0.42 -1.48
CA ARG A 209 7.57 -0.78 -2.27
C ARG A 209 6.06 -0.93 -2.40
N VAL A 210 5.60 -1.12 -3.64
CA VAL A 210 4.20 -1.39 -3.99
C VAL A 210 4.19 -2.66 -4.82
N GLN A 211 3.33 -3.61 -4.48
CA GLN A 211 3.20 -4.90 -5.13
C GLN A 211 1.71 -5.14 -5.45
N PRO A 212 1.33 -5.33 -6.72
CA PRO A 212 -0.03 -5.79 -7.03
C PRO A 212 -0.25 -7.20 -6.46
N ALA A 213 -1.45 -7.47 -5.95
CA ALA A 213 -1.77 -8.70 -5.22
C ALA A 213 -2.95 -9.47 -5.81
N THR A 214 -3.62 -8.95 -6.86
CA THR A 214 -4.74 -9.63 -7.53
C THR A 214 -4.29 -10.28 -8.86
N PRO A 215 -3.92 -11.57 -8.87
CA PRO A 215 -3.50 -12.24 -10.10
C PRO A 215 -4.69 -12.38 -11.07
N ALA A 216 -4.43 -12.16 -12.34
CA ALA A 216 -5.35 -12.42 -13.45
C ALA A 216 -4.99 -13.69 -14.21
N LEU A 217 -3.69 -13.94 -14.36
CA LEU A 217 -3.17 -15.06 -15.13
C LEU A 217 -1.77 -15.45 -14.65
N ILE A 218 -1.51 -16.74 -14.50
CA ILE A 218 -0.17 -17.31 -14.29
C ILE A 218 0.11 -18.29 -15.41
N TRP A 219 1.24 -18.15 -16.08
CA TRP A 219 1.66 -19.00 -17.19
C TRP A 219 3.03 -19.59 -16.93
N LYS A 220 3.21 -20.84 -17.35
CA LYS A 220 4.46 -21.57 -17.19
C LYS A 220 4.80 -22.35 -18.46
N ARG A 221 6.08 -22.30 -18.85
CA ARG A 221 6.67 -23.10 -19.92
C ARG A 221 7.95 -23.77 -19.43
N GLU A 222 7.98 -25.10 -19.43
CA GLU A 222 9.14 -25.87 -18.98
C GLU A 222 9.44 -27.05 -19.91
N GLY A 223 10.72 -27.33 -20.14
CA GLY A 223 11.15 -28.49 -20.93
C GLY A 223 11.37 -28.17 -22.42
N GLY A 224 11.05 -29.12 -23.29
CA GLY A 224 11.46 -29.05 -24.69
C GLY A 224 12.95 -29.33 -24.91
N ILE A 225 13.35 -29.52 -26.17
CA ILE A 225 14.76 -29.75 -26.55
C ILE A 225 15.68 -28.56 -26.20
N ALA A 226 15.12 -27.35 -26.08
CA ALA A 226 15.83 -26.16 -25.65
C ALA A 226 15.92 -26.01 -24.12
N GLY A 227 15.20 -26.85 -23.37
CA GLY A 227 15.15 -26.84 -21.91
C GLY A 227 14.58 -25.56 -21.33
N PHE A 228 13.49 -25.02 -21.89
CA PHE A 228 12.83 -23.81 -21.39
C PHE A 228 12.51 -23.94 -19.90
N CYS A 229 12.51 -22.80 -19.23
CA CYS A 229 12.02 -22.71 -17.87
C CYS A 229 11.60 -21.26 -17.60
N ASP A 230 10.39 -20.95 -18.02
CA ASP A 230 9.86 -19.59 -18.01
C ASP A 230 8.55 -19.59 -17.24
N SER A 231 8.36 -18.58 -16.40
CA SER A 231 7.10 -18.29 -15.75
C SER A 231 6.73 -16.82 -15.99
N MET A 232 5.43 -16.55 -16.02
CA MET A 232 4.89 -15.20 -16.12
C MET A 232 3.63 -15.08 -15.29
N ILE A 233 3.50 -13.96 -14.58
CA ILE A 233 2.27 -13.58 -13.88
C ILE A 233 1.79 -12.25 -14.43
N VAL A 234 0.49 -12.15 -14.65
CA VAL A 234 -0.24 -10.93 -15.03
C VAL A 234 -1.20 -10.62 -13.89
N PHE A 235 -1.19 -9.39 -13.42
CA PHE A 235 -2.11 -8.88 -12.40
C PHE A 235 -3.30 -8.18 -13.06
N LEU A 236 -4.47 -8.19 -12.42
CA LEU A 236 -5.67 -7.51 -12.92
C LEU A 236 -5.44 -6.00 -13.08
N SER A 237 -4.56 -5.43 -12.26
CA SER A 237 -4.11 -4.04 -12.33
C SER A 237 -3.17 -3.74 -13.52
N GLY A 238 -2.89 -4.72 -14.38
CA GLY A 238 -2.18 -4.54 -15.65
C GLY A 238 -0.67 -4.76 -15.61
N GLU A 239 -0.06 -4.95 -14.45
CA GLU A 239 1.37 -5.28 -14.35
C GLU A 239 1.65 -6.73 -14.76
N VAL A 240 2.82 -6.94 -15.38
CA VAL A 240 3.29 -8.24 -15.86
C VAL A 240 4.71 -8.48 -15.36
N TYR A 241 4.95 -9.65 -14.79
CA TYR A 241 6.26 -10.06 -14.28
C TYR A 241 6.65 -11.41 -14.86
N THR A 242 7.87 -11.53 -15.36
CA THR A 242 8.45 -12.82 -15.74
C THR A 242 9.44 -13.30 -14.72
N SER A 243 9.58 -14.61 -14.60
CA SER A 243 10.59 -15.28 -13.79
C SER A 243 10.99 -16.59 -14.45
N ASN A 244 11.90 -17.32 -13.83
CA ASN A 244 12.42 -18.59 -14.34
C ASN A 244 12.99 -19.41 -13.18
N CYS A 245 12.96 -20.73 -13.32
CA CYS A 245 13.54 -21.62 -12.31
C CYS A 245 15.09 -21.64 -12.29
N ARG A 246 15.75 -20.91 -13.19
CA ARG A 246 17.21 -20.82 -13.27
C ARG A 246 17.78 -19.71 -12.38
N GLY A 247 16.93 -18.89 -11.78
CA GLY A 247 17.32 -17.81 -10.89
C GLY A 247 17.92 -16.59 -11.62
N SER A 248 17.68 -16.42 -12.92
CA SER A 248 17.98 -15.15 -13.60
C SER A 248 16.90 -14.10 -13.30
N ASP A 249 17.31 -12.83 -13.30
CA ASP A 249 16.41 -11.70 -13.07
C ASP A 249 15.25 -11.72 -14.07
N GLY A 250 14.04 -11.52 -13.54
CA GLY A 250 12.82 -11.34 -14.30
C GLY A 250 12.77 -10.01 -15.04
N LYS A 251 11.83 -9.89 -15.98
CA LYS A 251 11.43 -8.59 -16.57
C LYS A 251 10.08 -8.17 -16.00
N MET A 252 9.87 -6.87 -15.93
CA MET A 252 8.62 -6.25 -15.51
C MET A 252 8.11 -5.35 -16.62
N GLY A 253 6.80 -5.29 -16.79
CA GLY A 253 6.14 -4.41 -17.75
C GLY A 253 4.69 -4.19 -17.37
N VAL A 254 3.98 -3.43 -18.20
CA VAL A 254 2.54 -3.17 -18.06
C VAL A 254 1.85 -3.50 -19.37
N LEU A 255 0.66 -4.09 -19.30
CA LEU A 255 -0.12 -4.47 -20.48
C LEU A 255 -0.34 -3.28 -21.41
N SER A 256 -0.56 -2.08 -20.85
CA SER A 256 -0.80 -0.87 -21.64
C SER A 256 0.36 -0.44 -22.54
N ALA A 257 1.59 -0.80 -22.17
CA ALA A 257 2.79 -0.54 -22.97
C ALA A 257 3.14 -1.68 -23.93
N LEU A 258 2.69 -2.91 -23.63
CA LEU A 258 3.05 -4.11 -24.38
C LEU A 258 2.03 -4.46 -25.46
N LEU A 259 0.76 -4.12 -25.26
CA LEU A 259 -0.37 -4.58 -26.06
C LEU A 259 -1.13 -3.43 -26.72
N THR A 260 -1.77 -3.73 -27.85
CA THR A 260 -2.72 -2.80 -28.48
C THR A 260 -4.03 -2.73 -27.69
N ALA A 261 -4.84 -1.72 -27.96
CA ALA A 261 -6.16 -1.61 -27.33
C ALA A 261 -7.02 -2.85 -27.60
N GLU A 262 -7.04 -3.37 -28.83
CA GLU A 262 -7.84 -4.57 -29.15
C GLU A 262 -7.36 -5.82 -28.40
N GLU A 263 -6.04 -5.96 -28.19
CA GLU A 263 -5.47 -7.07 -27.42
C GLU A 263 -5.81 -6.99 -25.93
N ARG A 264 -5.92 -5.77 -25.37
CA ARG A 264 -6.34 -5.53 -23.99
C ARG A 264 -7.85 -5.75 -23.84
N ASP A 265 -8.66 -5.19 -24.73
CA ASP A 265 -10.11 -5.39 -24.74
C ASP A 265 -10.49 -6.88 -24.81
N GLN A 266 -9.75 -7.68 -25.59
CA GLN A 266 -9.96 -9.12 -25.65
C GLN A 266 -9.62 -9.82 -24.31
N PHE A 267 -8.56 -9.39 -23.63
CA PHE A 267 -8.21 -9.92 -22.31
C PHE A 267 -9.25 -9.54 -21.26
N ASP A 268 -9.69 -8.28 -21.25
CA ASP A 268 -10.72 -7.80 -20.33
C ASP A 268 -12.06 -8.52 -20.55
N ALA A 269 -12.42 -8.80 -21.81
CA ALA A 269 -13.57 -9.62 -22.15
C ALA A 269 -13.47 -11.03 -21.55
N TRP A 270 -12.30 -11.69 -21.65
CA TRP A 270 -12.09 -13.00 -21.02
C TRP A 270 -12.18 -12.94 -19.50
N ILE A 271 -11.65 -11.89 -18.87
CA ILE A 271 -11.71 -11.69 -17.41
C ILE A 271 -13.17 -11.55 -16.94
N GLY A 272 -14.01 -10.84 -17.69
CA GLY A 272 -15.43 -10.68 -17.38
C GLY A 272 -16.31 -11.89 -17.77
N GLU A 273 -15.89 -12.69 -18.75
CA GLU A 273 -16.68 -13.81 -19.25
C GLU A 273 -16.44 -15.11 -18.47
N PHE A 274 -15.18 -15.41 -18.17
CA PHE A 274 -14.79 -16.71 -17.63
C PHE A 274 -14.53 -16.68 -16.13
N GLY A 275 -14.61 -17.85 -15.51
CA GLY A 275 -14.18 -18.06 -14.13
C GLY A 275 -12.76 -18.58 -14.02
N GLN A 276 -12.37 -18.94 -12.79
CA GLN A 276 -11.07 -19.55 -12.54
C GLN A 276 -10.92 -20.89 -13.28
N ALA A 277 -9.79 -21.08 -13.96
CA ALA A 277 -9.49 -22.31 -14.70
C ALA A 277 -8.00 -22.64 -14.67
N GLU A 278 -7.68 -23.94 -14.69
CA GLU A 278 -6.34 -24.46 -14.96
C GLU A 278 -6.37 -25.11 -16.35
N LEU A 279 -5.57 -24.57 -17.26
CA LEU A 279 -5.46 -25.01 -18.65
C LEU A 279 -4.09 -25.66 -18.89
N ASP A 280 -4.08 -26.72 -19.68
CA ASP A 280 -2.89 -27.51 -19.97
C ASP A 280 -2.79 -27.79 -21.47
N ALA A 281 -1.75 -27.25 -22.10
CA ALA A 281 -1.39 -27.47 -23.50
C ALA A 281 -0.05 -28.21 -23.63
N SER A 282 0.33 -28.99 -22.60
CA SER A 282 1.57 -29.76 -22.57
C SER A 282 1.57 -30.91 -23.58
N ASP A 283 2.77 -31.30 -24.02
CA ASP A 283 2.97 -32.54 -24.74
C ASP A 283 2.51 -33.75 -23.90
N PRO A 284 2.05 -34.84 -24.54
CA PRO A 284 1.66 -36.06 -23.84
C PRO A 284 2.76 -36.61 -22.93
N GLU A 285 2.36 -37.22 -21.82
CA GLU A 285 3.31 -37.87 -20.91
C GLU A 285 4.11 -38.97 -21.63
N GLY A 286 5.41 -39.05 -21.31
CA GLY A 286 6.32 -40.07 -21.86
C GLY A 286 6.94 -39.72 -23.21
N VAL A 287 6.63 -38.56 -23.80
CA VAL A 287 7.33 -38.05 -24.99
C VAL A 287 8.73 -37.55 -24.61
N ALA A 288 9.73 -37.85 -25.45
CA ALA A 288 11.10 -37.34 -25.26
C ALA A 288 11.12 -35.81 -25.40
N ASP A 289 11.88 -35.14 -24.52
CA ASP A 289 11.95 -33.67 -24.47
C ASP A 289 10.58 -33.00 -24.30
N ARG A 290 9.67 -33.63 -23.55
CA ARG A 290 8.30 -33.13 -23.29
C ARG A 290 8.30 -31.63 -22.95
N MET A 291 7.47 -30.86 -23.65
CA MET A 291 7.11 -29.51 -23.27
C MET A 291 5.95 -29.52 -22.27
N VAL A 292 6.12 -28.82 -21.15
CA VAL A 292 5.04 -28.50 -20.20
C VAL A 292 4.62 -27.06 -20.44
N LEU A 293 3.33 -26.84 -20.72
CA LEU A 293 2.75 -25.54 -21.00
C LEU A 293 1.42 -25.41 -20.26
N THR A 294 1.42 -24.68 -19.14
CA THR A 294 0.25 -24.56 -18.27
C THR A 294 -0.12 -23.10 -18.05
N LEU A 295 -1.40 -22.86 -17.80
CA LEU A 295 -1.95 -21.54 -17.54
C LEU A 295 -3.02 -21.64 -16.45
N THR A 296 -2.88 -20.87 -15.37
CA THR A 296 -3.94 -20.65 -14.39
C THR A 296 -4.56 -19.29 -14.64
N PHE A 297 -5.85 -19.26 -14.96
CA PHE A 297 -6.63 -18.06 -15.22
C PHE A 297 -7.51 -17.74 -14.02
N PHE A 298 -7.63 -16.47 -13.65
CA PHE A 298 -8.40 -15.98 -12.51
C PHE A 298 -9.47 -14.99 -12.98
N GLY A 299 -10.45 -15.50 -13.73
CA GLY A 299 -11.57 -14.69 -14.20
C GLY A 299 -12.57 -14.35 -13.10
N LEU A 300 -13.37 -13.32 -13.31
CA LEU A 300 -14.29 -12.74 -12.33
C LEU A 300 -15.72 -13.33 -12.39
N SER A 301 -15.98 -14.25 -13.32
CA SER A 301 -17.29 -14.84 -13.59
C SER A 301 -17.33 -16.34 -13.29
N ASP A 302 -18.39 -17.02 -13.73
CA ASP A 302 -18.56 -18.49 -13.65
C ASP A 302 -18.56 -19.17 -15.03
N GLY A 303 -18.29 -18.41 -16.10
CA GLY A 303 -18.18 -18.91 -17.46
C GLY A 303 -17.04 -19.92 -17.63
N LYS A 304 -17.16 -20.75 -18.66
CA LYS A 304 -16.21 -21.82 -18.96
C LYS A 304 -15.62 -21.62 -20.34
N PHE A 305 -14.32 -21.86 -20.45
CA PHE A 305 -13.62 -21.85 -21.72
C PHE A 305 -14.15 -22.96 -22.66
N ALA A 306 -14.31 -22.62 -23.94
CA ALA A 306 -14.32 -23.61 -25.01
C ALA A 306 -12.89 -23.84 -25.52
N ALA A 307 -12.65 -24.95 -26.21
CA ALA A 307 -11.32 -25.29 -26.71
C ALA A 307 -10.69 -24.21 -27.62
N SER A 308 -11.52 -23.47 -28.39
CA SER A 308 -11.04 -22.34 -29.19
C SER A 308 -10.57 -21.16 -28.35
N ASP A 309 -11.21 -20.94 -27.20
CA ASP A 309 -10.86 -19.84 -26.28
C ASP A 309 -9.58 -20.18 -25.53
N GLU A 310 -9.40 -21.45 -25.13
CA GLU A 310 -8.16 -21.94 -24.54
C GLU A 310 -6.98 -21.74 -25.52
N GLU A 311 -7.15 -22.13 -26.78
CA GLU A 311 -6.12 -21.95 -27.82
C GLU A 311 -5.78 -20.47 -28.03
N ALA A 312 -6.81 -19.60 -28.13
CA ALA A 312 -6.62 -18.17 -28.29
C ALA A 312 -5.90 -17.54 -27.09
N LEU A 313 -6.27 -17.93 -25.86
CA LEU A 313 -5.64 -17.45 -24.64
C LEU A 313 -4.16 -17.87 -24.58
N PHE A 314 -3.83 -19.13 -24.90
CA PHE A 314 -2.44 -19.58 -24.94
C PHE A 314 -1.60 -18.84 -25.98
N LEU A 315 -2.17 -18.52 -27.15
CA LEU A 315 -1.47 -17.73 -28.18
C LEU A 315 -1.22 -16.30 -27.70
N TRP A 316 -2.25 -15.66 -27.12
CA TRP A 316 -2.15 -14.31 -26.55
C TRP A 316 -1.07 -14.24 -25.46
N THR A 317 -1.06 -15.21 -24.53
CA THR A 317 -0.08 -15.24 -23.44
C THR A 317 1.35 -15.44 -23.93
N GLN A 318 1.56 -16.31 -24.92
CA GLN A 318 2.89 -16.51 -25.52
C GLN A 318 3.36 -15.26 -26.28
N ASP A 319 2.45 -14.53 -26.91
CA ASP A 319 2.74 -13.26 -27.58
C ASP A 319 3.16 -12.18 -26.57
N LEU A 320 2.39 -12.03 -25.50
CA LEU A 320 2.72 -11.13 -24.38
C LEU A 320 4.10 -11.44 -23.80
N PHE A 321 4.39 -12.72 -23.50
CA PHE A 321 5.69 -13.13 -22.99
C PHE A 321 6.82 -12.74 -23.95
N ARG A 322 6.62 -12.91 -25.26
CA ARG A 322 7.61 -12.55 -26.28
C ARG A 322 7.83 -11.04 -26.35
N LYS A 323 6.77 -10.24 -26.32
CA LYS A 323 6.83 -8.77 -26.32
C LYS A 323 7.60 -8.25 -25.12
N LEU A 324 7.30 -8.75 -23.92
CA LEU A 324 8.02 -8.38 -22.70
C LEU A 324 9.51 -8.78 -22.75
N ASN A 325 9.84 -9.90 -23.40
CA ASN A 325 11.21 -10.38 -23.51
C ASN A 325 11.98 -9.87 -24.74
N SER A 326 11.34 -9.15 -25.65
CA SER A 326 11.99 -8.55 -26.82
C SER A 326 12.92 -7.38 -26.51
#